data_AF-X1RJN3-F1
#
_entry.id   AF-X1RJN3-F1
#
_cell.length_a   1.000
_cell.length_b   1.000
_cell.length_c   1.000
_cell.angle_alpha   90.00
_cell.angle_beta   90.00
_cell.angle_gamma   90.00
#
_symmetry.space_group_name_H-M   'P 1'
#
loop_
_entity.id
_entity.type
_entity.pdbx_description
1 polymer ?
#
loop_
_entity_poly.entity_id
_entity_poly.type
_entity_poly.pdbx_seq_one_letter_code
_entity_poly.pdbx_strand_id
1 'polypeptide(L)' 'IPILLTIPLDTGIARLYSKGITLIEGIPQWRERFLGLFDKIREMVNERGSGSKR' A
#
# COMPACT_ATOMS: atom_id res chain seq x y z
N ILE A 1 -10.70 3.15 12.42
CA ILE A 1 -9.47 2.43 12.00
C ILE A 1 -8.75 3.31 10.98
N PRO A 2 -7.42 3.51 11.05
CA PRO A 2 -6.69 4.32 10.07
C PRO A 2 -6.66 3.64 8.69
N ILE A 3 -6.90 4.42 7.64
CA ILE A 3 -6.73 3.99 6.25
C ILE A 3 -5.37 4.45 5.76
N LEU A 4 -4.54 3.52 5.29
CA LEU A 4 -3.13 3.80 4.95
C LEU A 4 -2.90 4.04 3.45
N LEU A 5 -3.78 3.52 2.61
CA LEU A 5 -3.77 3.68 1.16
C LEU A 5 -5.20 3.49 0.63
N THR A 6 -5.61 4.33 -0.32
CA THR A 6 -6.90 4.22 -1.00
C THR A 6 -6.67 3.91 -2.46
N ILE A 7 -7.31 2.84 -2.95
CA ILE A 7 -7.37 2.50 -4.38
C ILE A 7 -8.67 3.09 -4.93
N PRO A 8 -8.63 3.94 -5.99
CA PRO A 8 -9.83 4.53 -6.54
C PRO A 8 -10.70 3.48 -7.23
N LEU A 9 -12.00 3.73 -7.29
CA LEU A 9 -12.92 2.96 -8.12
C LEU A 9 -12.63 3.28 -9.59
N ASP A 10 -11.92 2.39 -10.26
CA ASP A 10 -11.45 2.55 -11.63
C ASP A 10 -11.57 1.21 -12.37
N THR A 11 -12.24 1.23 -13.53
CA THR A 11 -12.47 0.01 -14.32
C THR A 11 -11.20 -0.52 -14.98
N GLY A 12 -10.20 0.33 -15.22
CA GLY A 12 -8.87 -0.08 -15.67
C GLY A 12 -8.13 -0.88 -14.61
N ILE A 13 -8.24 -0.48 -13.34
CA ILE A 13 -7.74 -1.23 -12.18
C ILE A 13 -8.40 -2.61 -12.12
N ALA A 14 -9.74 -2.67 -12.18
CA ALA A 14 -10.48 -3.93 -12.17
C ALA A 14 -10.08 -4.85 -13.34
N ARG A 15 -9.85 -4.29 -14.54
CA ARG A 15 -9.40 -5.04 -15.72
C ARG A 15 -8.03 -5.66 -15.51
N LEU A 16 -7.06 -4.93 -14.93
CA LEU A 16 -5.73 -5.47 -14.65
C LEU A 16 -5.81 -6.65 -13.67
N TYR A 17 -6.56 -6.50 -12.58
CA TYR A 17 -6.80 -7.58 -11.62
C TYR A 17 -7.46 -8.80 -12.26
N SER A 18 -8.46 -8.62 -13.13
CA SER A 18 -9.12 -9.73 -13.83
C SER A 18 -8.17 -10.57 -14.70
N LYS A 19 -7.03 -9.99 -15.09
CA LYS A 19 -5.99 -10.64 -15.89
C LYS A 19 -4.84 -11.18 -15.04
N GLY A 20 -4.91 -11.05 -13.71
CA GLY A 20 -3.81 -11.40 -12.81
C GLY A 20 -2.61 -10.45 -12.91
N ILE A 21 -2.77 -9.27 -13.53
CA ILE A 21 -1.70 -8.28 -13.67
C ILE A 21 -1.72 -7.39 -12.42
N THR A 22 -0.58 -7.27 -11.76
CA THR A 22 -0.47 -6.41 -10.58
C THR A 22 -0.58 -4.93 -10.97
N LEU A 23 -1.00 -4.07 -10.03
CA LEU A 23 -1.08 -2.63 -10.30
C LEU A 23 0.27 -2.01 -10.63
N ILE A 24 1.36 -2.53 -10.08
CA ILE A 24 2.72 -2.04 -10.38
C ILE A 24 3.12 -2.37 -11.82
N GLU A 25 2.78 -3.56 -12.31
CA GLU A 25 3.07 -3.94 -13.69
C GLU A 25 2.17 -3.19 -14.69
N GLY A 26 0.87 -3.06 -14.39
CA GLY A 26 -0.08 -2.40 -15.28
C GLY A 26 -0.09 -0.87 -15.19
N ILE A 27 0.32 -0.30 -14.07
CA ILE A 27 0.33 1.14 -13.77
C ILE A 27 1.58 1.45 -12.92
N PRO A 28 2.77 1.61 -13.54
CA PRO A 28 4.05 1.75 -12.84
C PRO A 28 4.11 2.82 -11.75
N GLN A 29 3.27 3.86 -11.85
CA GLN A 29 3.14 4.94 -10.86
C GLN A 29 2.68 4.44 -9.48
N TRP A 30 2.05 3.26 -9.39
CA TRP A 30 1.69 2.66 -8.11
C TRP A 30 2.89 2.20 -7.29
N ARG A 31 4.07 2.00 -7.90
CA ARG A 31 5.28 1.55 -7.21
C ARG A 31 5.61 2.44 -6.01
N GLU A 32 5.72 3.74 -6.22
CA GLU A 32 6.05 4.70 -5.16
C GLU A 32 4.99 4.74 -4.06
N ARG A 33 3.72 4.57 -4.42
CA ARG A 33 2.62 4.52 -3.44
C ARG A 33 2.71 3.28 -2.54
N PHE A 34 3.04 2.13 -3.11
CA PHE A 34 3.22 0.89 -2.35
C PHE A 34 4.48 0.92 -1.47
N LEU A 35 5.59 1.47 -1.97
CA LEU A 35 6.80 1.65 -1.18
C LEU A 35 6.54 2.60 0.01
N GLY A 36 5.91 3.75 -0.23
CA GLY A 36 5.56 4.68 0.84
C GLY A 36 4.56 4.10 1.84
N LEU A 37 3.64 3.22 1.41
CA LEU A 37 2.78 2.48 2.33
C LEU A 37 3.59 1.52 3.23
N PHE A 38 4.53 0.78 2.64
CA PHE A 38 5.39 -0.14 3.38
C PHE A 38 6.23 0.59 4.43
N ASP A 39 6.83 1.72 4.08
CA ASP A 39 7.62 2.52 5.02
C ASP A 39 6.77 3.05 6.18
N LYS A 40 5.56 3.56 5.91
CA LYS A 40 4.61 3.96 6.96
C LYS A 40 4.27 2.80 7.90
N ILE A 41 4.07 1.60 7.37
CA ILE A 41 3.81 0.40 8.19
C ILE A 41 5.01 0.09 9.08
N ARG A 42 6.24 0.17 8.55
CA ARG A 42 7.46 -0.03 9.34
C ARG A 42 7.58 0.98 10.46
N GLU A 43 7.31 2.26 10.20
CA GLU A 43 7.30 3.31 11.23
C GLU A 43 6.32 2.98 12.34
N MET A 44 5.06 2.66 12.00
CA MET A 44 4.05 2.30 13.01
C MET A 44 4.39 1.05 13.82
N VAL A 45 5.02 0.05 13.21
CA VAL A 45 5.46 -1.17 13.92
C VAL A 45 6.65 -0.85 14.84
N ASN A 46 7.61 -0.04 14.37
CA ASN A 46 8.78 0.36 15.15
C ASN A 46 8.41 1.25 16.35
N GLU A 47 7.50 2.20 16.17
CA GLU A 47 6.96 3.06 17.25
C GLU A 47 6.23 2.25 18.33
N ARG A 48 5.57 1.15 17.95
CA ARG A 48 4.92 0.24 18.90
C ARG A 48 5.90 -0.64 19.67
N GLY A 49 7.08 -0.92 19.11
CA GLY A 49 8.15 -1.69 19.77
C GLY A 49 8.85 -0.93 20.90
N SER A 50 8.92 0.40 20.82
CA SER A 50 9.54 1.27 21.82
C SER A 50 8.63 1.67 22.97
N GLY A 51 7.31 1.44 22.87
CA GLY A 51 6.32 1.70 23.92
C GLY A 51 6.12 0.59 24.94
N SER A 52 6.65 -0.62 24.72
CA SER A 52 6.49 -1.78 25.62
C SER A 52 7.63 -1.96 26.63
N LYS A 53 8.57 -1.01 26.70
CA LYS A 53 9.58 -0.90 27.77
C LYS A 53 9.38 0.42 28.53
N ARG A 54 8.34 0.50 29.33
CA ARG A 54 8.27 1.40 30.48
C ARG A 54 7.60 0.68 31.63
#